data_AF-A0A183BCD3-F1
#
_entry.id   AF-A0A183BCD3-F1
#
_cell.length_a   1.000
_cell.length_b   1.000
_cell.length_c   1.000
_cell.angle_alpha   90.00
_cell.angle_beta   90.00
_cell.angle_gamma   90.00
#
_symmetry.space_group_name_H-M   'P 1'
#
loop_
_entity.id
_entity.type
_entity.pdbx_description
1 polymer ?
#
loop_
_entity_poly.entity_id
_entity_poly.type
_entity_poly.pdbx_seq_one_letter_code
_entity_poly.pdbx_strand_id
1 'polypeptide(L)' 'MKRTQVCNPIFLIEECPSMRNQRIPFETLIQATCNSQIIDGFRVMWTRSAEDTVNWLAALTNHLRERASVRC' A
#
# COMPACT_ATOMS: atom_id res chain seq x y z
N MET A 1 4.22 5.58 11.41
CA MET A 1 2.85 5.89 10.91
C MET A 1 1.77 5.89 11.99
N LYS A 2 1.88 5.13 13.10
CA LYS A 2 0.86 5.09 14.18
C LYS A 2 0.62 6.41 14.96
N ARG A 3 1.34 7.49 14.63
CA ARG A 3 1.28 8.81 15.30
C ARG A 3 1.13 9.96 14.30
N THR A 4 0.50 9.69 13.17
CA THR A 4 0.11 10.74 12.21
C THR A 4 -1.38 11.05 12.38
N GLN A 5 -1.82 12.22 11.91
CA GLN A 5 -3.24 12.59 11.81
C GLN A 5 -3.95 11.88 10.62
N VAL A 6 -3.33 10.87 10.03
CA VAL A 6 -3.86 10.15 8.86
C VAL A 6 -4.65 8.93 9.36
N CYS A 7 -5.98 9.00 9.25
CA CYS A 7 -6.86 7.97 9.80
C CYS A 7 -6.81 6.63 9.05
N ASN A 8 -6.53 6.64 7.74
CA ASN A 8 -6.60 5.45 6.89
C ASN A 8 -5.30 5.26 6.07
N PRO A 9 -4.16 4.98 6.72
CA PRO A 9 -2.92 4.72 6.00
C PRO A 9 -3.01 3.41 5.20
N ILE A 10 -2.42 3.42 4.01
CA ILE A 10 -2.31 2.25 3.13
C ILE A 10 -0.84 1.99 2.88
N PHE A 11 -0.38 0.76 3.14
CA PHE A 11 0.91 0.28 2.67
C PHE A 11 0.76 -0.19 1.23
N LEU A 12 1.34 0.58 0.30
CA LEU A 12 1.41 0.23 -1.12
C LEU A 12 2.75 -0.45 -1.37
N ILE A 13 2.72 -1.72 -1.77
CA ILE A 13 3.91 -2.55 -2.01
C ILE A 13 3.95 -2.90 -3.49
N GLU A 14 4.99 -2.43 -4.17
CA GLU A 14 5.25 -2.78 -5.57
C GLU A 14 6.11 -4.03 -5.64
N GLU A 15 5.63 -5.05 -6.35
CA GLU A 15 6.38 -6.24 -6.68
C GLU A 15 7.43 -5.89 -7.73
N CYS A 16 8.70 -5.90 -7.33
CA CYS A 16 9.82 -5.65 -8.23
C CYS A 16 10.68 -6.91 -8.38
N PRO A 17 11.28 -7.16 -9.56
CA PRO A 17 12.22 -8.26 -9.75
C PRO A 17 13.38 -8.27 -8.74
N SER A 18 13.76 -7.09 -8.25
CA SER A 18 14.80 -6.90 -7.24
C SER A 18 14.40 -7.30 -5.83
N MET A 19 13.12 -7.56 -5.53
CA MET A 19 12.66 -7.98 -4.20
C MET A 19 13.29 -9.30 -3.75
N ARG A 20 13.66 -10.17 -4.69
CA ARG A 20 14.34 -11.44 -4.41
C ARG A 20 15.86 -11.31 -4.30
N ASN A 21 16.41 -10.16 -4.69
CA ASN A 21 17.85 -9.86 -4.67
C ASN A 21 18.21 -8.93 -3.50
N GLN A 22 17.46 -9.02 -2.40
CA GLN A 22 17.75 -8.26 -1.19
C GLN A 22 18.59 -9.08 -0.21
N ARG A 23 19.23 -8.40 0.74
CA ARG A 23 19.91 -9.06 1.88
C ARG A 23 18.95 -9.74 2.85
N ILE A 24 17.65 -9.67 2.59
CA ILE A 24 16.56 -10.20 3.40
C ILE A 24 15.84 -11.24 2.55
N PRO A 25 15.54 -12.44 3.09
CA PRO A 25 14.77 -13.46 2.38
C PRO A 25 13.39 -12.93 1.97
N PHE A 26 12.92 -13.33 0.79
CA PHE A 26 11.63 -12.90 0.26
C PHE A 26 10.48 -13.28 1.21
N GLU A 27 10.55 -14.45 1.83
CA GLU A 27 9.58 -14.97 2.79
C GLU A 27 9.50 -14.08 4.02
N THR A 28 10.61 -13.47 4.44
CA THR A 28 10.63 -12.52 5.56
C THR A 28 9.89 -11.23 5.19
N LEU A 29 10.00 -10.75 3.95
CA LEU A 29 9.24 -9.59 3.47
C LEU A 29 7.73 -9.88 3.42
N ILE A 30 7.36 -11.06 2.95
CA ILE A 30 5.96 -11.51 2.95
C ILE A 30 5.42 -11.59 4.37
N GLN A 31 6.15 -12.21 5.29
CA GLN A 31 5.72 -12.31 6.69
C GLN A 31 5.59 -10.93 7.36
N ALA A 32 6.53 -10.01 7.10
CA ALA A 32 6.45 -8.64 7.62
C ALA A 32 5.21 -7.91 7.08
N THR A 33 4.86 -8.15 5.82
CA THR A 33 3.63 -7.61 5.22
C THR A 33 2.38 -8.20 5.87
N CYS A 34 2.33 -9.52 6.05
CA CYS A 34 1.24 -10.19 6.75
C CYS A 34 1.07 -9.67 8.18
N ASN A 35 2.17 -9.46 8.91
CA ASN A 35 2.14 -8.89 10.25
C ASN A 35 1.55 -7.47 10.23
N SER A 36 1.98 -6.64 9.27
CA SER A 36 1.46 -5.28 9.11
C SER A 36 -0.05 -5.26 8.81
N GLN A 37 -0.54 -6.23 8.05
CA GLN A 37 -1.96 -6.32 7.70
C GLN A 37 -2.82 -6.89 8.83
N ILE A 38 -2.40 -8.02 9.40
CA ILE A 38 -3.22 -8.83 10.32
C ILE A 38 -3.04 -8.35 11.76
N ILE A 39 -1.80 -8.13 12.19
CA ILE A 39 -1.49 -7.80 13.58
C ILE A 39 -1.63 -6.29 13.81
N ASP A 40 -1.07 -5.48 12.91
CA ASP A 40 -1.14 -4.02 13.05
C ASP A 40 -2.42 -3.40 12.46
N GLY A 41 -3.23 -4.17 11.73
CA GLY A 41 -4.50 -3.74 11.17
C GLY A 41 -4.38 -2.73 10.02
N PHE A 42 -3.20 -2.61 9.41
CA PHE A 42 -3.03 -1.68 8.29
C PHE A 42 -3.61 -2.24 7.00
N ARG A 43 -4.12 -1.35 6.16
CA ARG A 43 -4.52 -1.72 4.80
C ARG A 43 -3.27 -1.90 3.95
N VAL A 44 -3.15 -3.06 3.30
CA VAL A 44 -2.06 -3.37 2.37
C VAL A 44 -2.62 -3.47 0.95
N MET A 45 -1.89 -2.92 -0.02
CA MET A 45 -2.18 -3.00 -1.44
C MET A 45 -0.91 -3.44 -2.18
N TRP A 46 -1.04 -4.43 -3.05
CA TRP A 46 0.06 -4.90 -3.89
C TRP A 46 -0.13 -4.43 -5.33
N THR A 47 0.95 -3.96 -5.95
CA THR A 47 1.02 -3.59 -7.37
C THR A 47 2.15 -4.38 -8.02
N ARG A 48 2.10 -4.61 -9.34
CA ARG A 48 3.08 -5.47 -10.04
C ARG A 48 4.12 -4.69 -10.82
N SER A 49 3.92 -3.38 -10.95
CA SER A 49 4.76 -2.50 -11.75
C SER A 49 4.53 -1.04 -11.34
N ALA A 50 5.49 -0.18 -11.72
CA ALA A 50 5.35 1.27 -11.57
C ALA A 50 4.10 1.82 -12.28
N GLU A 51 3.75 1.26 -13.44
CA GLU A 51 2.54 1.63 -14.17
C GLU A 51 1.26 1.30 -13.37
N ASP A 52 1.18 0.08 -12.82
CA ASP A 52 0.07 -0.32 -11.95
C ASP A 52 -0.02 0.55 -10.70
N THR A 53 1.13 0.90 -10.11
CA THR A 53 1.23 1.80 -8.96
C THR A 53 0.65 3.17 -9.28
N VAL A 54 1.04 3.76 -10.41
CA VAL A 54 0.51 5.07 -10.85
C VAL A 54 -0.99 5.00 -11.13
N ASN A 55 -1.44 3.98 -11.86
CA ASN A 55 -2.85 3.76 -12.17
C ASN A 55 -3.69 3.64 -10.89
N TRP A 56 -3.19 2.90 -9.91
CA TRP A 56 -3.86 2.73 -8.63
C TRP A 56 -3.96 4.04 -7.84
N LEU A 57 -2.87 4.82 -7.78
CA LEU A 57 -2.85 6.13 -7.11
C LEU A 57 -3.78 7.13 -7.80
N ALA A 58 -3.84 7.13 -9.13
CA ALA A 58 -4.75 7.98 -9.89
C ALA A 58 -6.22 7.62 -9.60
N ALA A 59 -6.55 6.33 -9.61
CA ALA A 59 -7.89 5.84 -9.27
C ALA A 59 -8.28 6.20 -7.82
N LEU A 60 -7.38 6.00 -6.85
CA LEU A 60 -7.60 6.39 -5.46
C LEU A 60 -7.86 7.89 -5.33
N THR A 61 -7.09 8.71 -6.03
CA THR A 61 -7.24 10.17 -6.03
C THR A 61 -8.60 10.59 -6.56
N ASN A 62 -9.03 10.04 -7.70
CA ASN A 62 -10.35 10.32 -8.28
C ASN A 62 -11.48 9.89 -7.32
N HIS A 63 -11.39 8.70 -6.75
CA HIS A 63 -12.36 8.19 -5.78
C HIS A 63 -12.47 9.07 -4.52
N LEU A 64 -11.34 9.54 -4.00
CA LEU A 64 -11.31 10.46 -2.85
C LEU A 64 -11.90 11.82 -3.21
N ARG A 65 -11.63 12.33 -4.42
CA ARG A 65 -12.19 13.59 -4.92
C ARG A 65 -13.72 13.52 -5.05
N GLU A 66 -14.24 12.44 -5.62
CA GLU A 66 -15.68 12.21 -5.73
C GLU A 66 -16.35 12.16 -4.36
N ARG A 67 -15.78 11.39 -3.41
CA ARG A 67 -16.28 11.33 -2.02
C ARG A 67 -16.25 12.67 -1.31
N ALA A 68 -15.26 13.51 -1.59
CA ALA A 68 -15.21 14.85 -1.04
C ALA A 68 -16.30 15.76 -1.66
N SER A 69 -16.54 15.66 -2.97
CA SER A 69 -17.57 16.46 -3.65
C SER A 69 -19.01 16.12 -3.26
N VAL A 70 -19.30 14.88 -2.86
CA VAL A 70 -20.64 14.45 -2.41
C VAL A 70 -20.97 14.96 -0.99
N ARG A 71 -19.98 15.47 -0.24
CA ARG A 71 -20.17 16.01 1.10
C ARG A 71 -20.48 17.52 1.13
N CYS A 72 -20.75 18.13 -0.02
CA CYS A 72 -21.24 19.51 -0.14
C CYS A 72 -22.75 19.56 -0.33
#